data_AF-A0A2E5IE60-F1
#
_entry.id   AF-A0A2E5IE60-F1
#
_cell.length_a   1.000
_cell.length_b   1.000
_cell.length_c   1.000
_cell.angle_alpha   90.00
_cell.angle_beta   90.00
_cell.angle_gamma   90.00
#
_symmetry.space_group_name_H-M   'P 1'
#
loop_
_entity.id
_entity.type
_entity.pdbx_description
1 polymer ?
#
loop_
_entity_poly.entity_id
_entity_poly.type
_entity_poly.pdbx_seq_one_letter_code
_entity_poly.pdbx_strand_id
1 'polypeptide(L)'
;GPIEAGRAMGLSSRAIAANIVIPENSNHLLSQLIFMFEYNVRHGTVIGIVGAGGIGYHINNYLKFLQYDKVFALLILIFVVVIIIDLISFFARSFVNEQGDVRRPTWMNLLLKKTGEKSTAAAAN
;
A
#
# COMPACT_ATOMS: atom_id res chain seq x y z
N GLY A 1 -13.55 2.24 -25.84
CA GLY A 1 -13.58 2.07 -24.38
C GLY A 1 -14.78 2.80 -23.77
N PRO A 2 -15.13 2.51 -22.51
CA PRO A 2 -16.30 3.08 -21.83
C PRO A 2 -16.31 4.62 -21.86
N ILE A 3 -15.14 5.23 -21.74
CA ILE A 3 -14.96 6.69 -21.79
C ILE A 3 -15.20 7.26 -23.20
N GLU A 4 -14.68 6.63 -24.27
CA GLU A 4 -14.93 7.09 -25.64
C GLU A 4 -16.40 6.93 -26.05
N ALA A 5 -17.05 5.86 -25.60
CA ALA A 5 -18.49 5.65 -25.80
C ALA A 5 -19.33 6.74 -25.12
N GLY A 6 -18.97 7.11 -23.88
CA GLY A 6 -19.61 8.22 -23.17
C GLY A 6 -19.47 9.56 -23.91
N ARG A 7 -18.29 9.86 -24.45
CA ARG A 7 -18.07 11.08 -25.25
C ARG A 7 -18.86 11.07 -26.56
N ALA A 8 -18.95 9.93 -27.24
CA ALA A 8 -19.73 9.79 -28.47
C ALA A 8 -21.25 9.97 -28.25
N MET A 9 -21.75 9.66 -27.04
CA MET A 9 -23.12 9.93 -26.62
C MET A 9 -23.37 11.37 -26.16
N GLY A 10 -22.39 12.26 -26.25
CA GLY A 10 -22.52 13.68 -25.87
C GLY A 10 -22.49 13.94 -24.36
N LEU A 11 -22.04 12.97 -23.55
CA LEU A 11 -21.91 13.19 -22.10
C LEU A 11 -20.84 14.24 -21.79
N SER A 12 -21.17 15.16 -20.87
CA SER A 12 -20.22 16.14 -20.36
C SER A 12 -19.08 15.46 -19.58
N SER A 13 -17.90 16.09 -19.55
CA SER A 13 -16.72 15.55 -18.84
C SER A 13 -16.99 15.21 -17.36
N ARG A 14 -17.90 15.97 -16.71
CA ARG A 14 -18.33 15.71 -15.33
C ARG A 14 -19.19 14.45 -15.21
N ALA A 15 -20.11 14.24 -16.16
CA ALA A 15 -20.96 13.07 -16.20
C ALA A 15 -20.15 11.80 -16.48
N ILE A 16 -19.13 11.88 -17.34
CA ILE A 16 -18.19 10.78 -17.61
C ILE A 16 -17.38 10.45 -16.35
N ALA A 17 -16.82 11.45 -15.67
CA ALA A 17 -16.06 11.23 -14.45
C ALA A 17 -16.92 10.54 -13.37
N ALA A 18 -18.12 11.06 -13.10
CA ALA A 18 -18.98 10.55 -12.04
C ALA A 18 -19.62 9.19 -12.34
N ASN A 19 -20.09 8.97 -13.58
CA ASN A 19 -20.90 7.78 -13.91
C ASN A 19 -20.11 6.67 -14.60
N ILE A 20 -18.88 6.94 -15.06
CA ILE A 20 -18.06 5.94 -15.76
C ILE A 20 -16.80 5.69 -14.94
N VAL A 21 -15.99 6.71 -14.69
CA VAL A 21 -14.65 6.53 -14.09
C VAL A 21 -14.71 6.13 -12.61
N ILE A 22 -15.56 6.78 -11.81
CA ILE A 22 -15.73 6.45 -10.38
C ILE A 22 -16.25 5.03 -10.17
N PRO A 23 -17.38 4.60 -10.78
CA PRO A 23 -17.87 3.24 -10.58
C PRO A 23 -16.92 2.18 -11.13
N GLU A 24 -16.23 2.43 -12.26
CA GLU A 24 -15.24 1.53 -12.84
C GLU A 24 -14.08 1.22 -11.86
N ASN A 25 -13.67 2.20 -11.05
CA ASN A 25 -12.58 2.05 -10.08
C ASN A 25 -13.07 1.98 -8.61
N SER A 26 -14.39 1.96 -8.40
CA SER A 26 -14.99 2.12 -7.07
C SER A 26 -14.55 1.06 -6.07
N ASN A 27 -14.49 -0.20 -6.50
CA ASN A 27 -14.05 -1.31 -5.66
C ASN A 27 -12.58 -1.13 -5.23
N HIS A 28 -11.71 -0.74 -6.15
CA HIS A 28 -10.30 -0.48 -5.85
C HIS A 28 -10.12 0.71 -4.90
N LEU A 29 -10.85 1.81 -5.13
CA LEU A 29 -10.86 2.97 -4.26
C LEU A 29 -11.34 2.62 -2.85
N LEU A 30 -12.40 1.83 -2.74
CA LEU A 30 -12.94 1.38 -1.46
C LEU A 30 -11.93 0.51 -0.70
N SER A 31 -11.29 -0.46 -1.36
CA SER A 31 -10.22 -1.26 -0.76
C SER A 31 -9.06 -0.40 -0.27
N GLN A 32 -8.65 0.60 -1.06
CA GLN A 32 -7.58 1.51 -0.68
C GLN A 32 -7.98 2.41 0.51
N LEU A 33 -9.21 2.91 0.54
CA LEU A 33 -9.72 3.72 1.65
C LEU A 33 -9.78 2.92 2.95
N ILE A 34 -10.28 1.68 2.90
CA ILE A 34 -10.33 0.79 4.07
C ILE A 34 -8.91 0.48 4.56
N PHE A 35 -7.98 0.21 3.64
CA PHE A 35 -6.59 0.01 4.01
C PHE A 35 -5.99 1.25 4.69
N MET A 36 -6.19 2.44 4.09
CA MET A 36 -5.70 3.69 4.69
C MET A 36 -6.35 3.94 6.05
N PHE A 37 -7.63 3.64 6.22
CA PHE A 37 -8.32 3.75 7.51
C PHE A 37 -7.70 2.84 8.57
N GLU A 38 -7.57 1.54 8.29
CA GLU A 38 -6.95 0.56 9.20
C GLU A 38 -5.51 0.97 9.57
N TYR A 39 -4.74 1.40 8.57
CA TYR A 39 -3.37 1.87 8.76
C TYR A 39 -3.32 3.09 9.67
N ASN A 40 -4.16 4.09 9.43
CA ASN A 40 -4.19 5.31 10.24
C ASN A 40 -4.63 5.03 11.69
N VAL A 41 -5.60 4.13 11.90
CA VAL A 41 -6.03 3.72 13.25
C VAL A 41 -4.89 3.06 14.03
N ARG A 42 -4.14 2.17 13.36
CA ARG A 42 -2.95 1.53 13.94
C ARG A 42 -1.87 2.53 14.27
N HIS A 43 -1.50 3.36 13.31
CA HIS A 43 -0.44 4.36 13.49
C HIS A 43 -0.81 5.34 14.62
N GLY A 44 -2.08 5.76 14.67
CA GLY A 44 -2.61 6.60 15.74
C GLY A 44 -2.55 5.93 17.11
N THR A 45 -2.85 4.62 17.19
CA THR A 45 -2.75 3.85 18.44
C THR A 45 -1.30 3.69 18.89
N VAL A 46 -0.38 3.41 17.98
CA VAL A 46 1.07 3.35 18.27
C VAL A 46 1.54 4.68 18.83
N ILE A 47 1.27 5.80 18.13
CA ILE A 47 1.64 7.15 18.57
C ILE A 47 0.97 7.51 19.91
N GLY A 48 -0.29 7.12 20.13
CA GLY A 48 -0.98 7.33 21.40
C GLY A 48 -0.31 6.62 22.57
N ILE A 49 0.03 5.33 22.39
CA ILE A 49 0.73 4.54 23.40
C ILE A 49 2.15 5.09 23.65
N VAL A 50 2.88 5.56 22.62
CA VAL A 50 4.26 6.04 22.78
C VAL A 50 4.43 7.54 23.02
N GLY A 51 3.39 8.37 22.87
CA GLY A 51 3.54 9.84 22.85
C GLY A 51 2.59 10.63 23.76
N ALA A 52 1.36 10.16 24.01
CA ALA A 52 0.32 10.94 24.68
C ALA A 52 0.08 10.59 26.16
N GLY A 53 0.94 9.77 26.78
CA GLY A 53 0.85 9.39 28.20
C GLY A 53 0.91 7.88 28.51
N GLY A 54 1.20 7.03 27.51
CA GLY A 54 1.41 5.58 27.70
C GLY A 54 2.87 5.19 27.97
N ILE A 55 3.36 4.15 27.29
CA ILE A 55 4.75 3.65 27.37
C ILE A 55 5.79 4.78 27.15
N GLY A 56 5.45 5.79 26.35
CA GLY A 56 6.27 6.99 26.15
C GLY A 56 6.65 7.74 27.43
N TYR A 57 5.74 7.78 28.40
CA TYR A 57 6.00 8.37 29.71
C TYR A 57 7.11 7.61 30.44
N HIS A 58 7.05 6.28 30.42
CA HIS A 58 8.08 5.43 31.01
C HIS A 58 9.43 5.55 30.29
N ILE A 59 9.44 5.64 28.95
CA ILE A 59 10.66 5.89 28.18
C ILE A 59 11.29 7.22 28.59
N ASN A 60 10.51 8.30 28.66
CA ASN A 60 11.01 9.61 29.07
C ASN A 60 11.54 9.59 30.51
N ASN A 61 10.85 8.90 31.41
CA ASN A 61 11.26 8.74 32.79
C ASN A 61 12.59 7.95 32.91
N TYR A 62 12.70 6.80 32.24
CA TYR A 62 13.93 5.99 32.27
C TYR A 62 15.11 6.68 31.56
N LEU A 63 14.85 7.47 30.52
CA LEU A 63 15.87 8.32 29.90
C LEU A 63 16.38 9.40 30.88
N LYS A 64 15.48 10.04 31.64
CA LYS A 64 15.86 11.01 32.69
C LYS A 64 16.73 10.38 33.78
N PHE A 65 16.46 9.12 34.12
CA PHE A 65 17.26 8.35 35.08
C PHE A 65 18.47 7.65 34.44
N LEU A 66 18.79 7.91 33.16
CA LEU A 66 19.90 7.28 32.41
C LEU A 66 19.86 5.74 32.40
N GLN A 67 18.67 5.15 32.59
CA GLN A 67 18.44 3.70 32.60
C GLN A 67 18.22 3.19 31.17
N TYR A 68 19.26 3.25 30.33
CA TYR A 68 19.19 2.88 28.93
C TYR A 68 18.76 1.43 28.69
N ASP A 69 19.12 0.51 29.60
CA ASP A 69 18.71 -0.90 29.52
C ASP A 69 17.18 -1.06 29.49
N LYS A 70 16.47 -0.27 30.31
CA LYS A 70 15.02 -0.31 30.38
C LYS A 70 14.36 0.38 29.18
N VAL A 71 14.97 1.44 28.68
CA VAL A 71 14.51 2.11 27.45
C VAL A 71 14.61 1.15 26.27
N PHE A 72 15.72 0.44 26.15
CA PHE A 72 15.93 -0.54 25.08
C PHE A 72 14.95 -1.71 25.16
N ALA A 73 14.68 -2.22 26.37
CA ALA A 73 13.67 -3.26 26.58
C ALA A 73 12.26 -2.82 26.14
N LEU A 74 11.85 -1.59 26.46
CA LEU A 74 10.57 -1.03 26.00
C LEU A 74 10.52 -0.83 24.49
N LEU A 75 11.64 -0.45 23.88
CA LEU A 75 11.76 -0.27 22.43
C LEU A 75 11.56 -1.60 21.70
N ILE A 76 12.20 -2.68 22.17
CA ILE A 76 12.00 -4.04 21.67
C ILE A 76 10.54 -4.48 21.84
N LEU A 77 9.94 -4.21 23.00
CA LEU A 77 8.54 -4.57 23.26
C LEU A 77 7.60 -3.92 22.23
N ILE A 78 7.76 -2.62 21.97
CA ILE A 78 6.95 -1.91 20.97
C ILE A 78 7.21 -2.48 19.57
N PHE A 79 8.46 -2.77 19.22
CA PHE A 79 8.81 -3.38 17.93
C PHE A 79 8.11 -4.72 17.72
N VAL A 80 8.09 -5.59 18.73
CA VAL A 80 7.38 -6.88 18.68
C VAL A 80 5.87 -6.68 18.52
N VAL A 81 5.27 -5.75 19.26
CA VAL A 81 3.83 -5.43 19.13
C VAL A 81 3.50 -4.94 17.73
N VAL A 82 4.32 -4.06 17.15
CA VAL A 82 4.12 -3.56 15.78
C VAL A 82 4.20 -4.71 14.77
N ILE A 83 5.18 -5.62 14.90
CA ILE A 83 5.28 -6.80 14.03
C ILE A 83 4.04 -7.69 14.13
N ILE A 84 3.53 -7.95 15.34
CA ILE A 84 2.33 -8.77 15.53
C ILE A 84 1.14 -8.12 14.81
N ILE A 85 0.97 -6.81 14.96
CA ILE A 85 -0.10 -6.05 14.33
C ILE A 85 0.05 -6.05 12.79
N ASP A 86 1.27 -5.95 12.27
CA ASP A 86 1.57 -6.04 10.83
C ASP A 86 1.30 -7.43 10.26
N LEU A 87 1.63 -8.50 11.00
CA LEU A 87 1.30 -9.88 10.64
C LEU A 87 -0.21 -10.12 10.59
N ILE A 88 -0.96 -9.59 11.56
CA ILE A 88 -2.43 -9.68 11.56
C ILE A 88 -3.01 -8.97 10.33
N SER A 89 -2.52 -7.78 9.96
CA SER A 89 -2.94 -7.13 8.70
C SER A 89 -2.62 -7.96 7.48
N PHE A 90 -1.41 -8.52 7.42
CA PHE A 90 -0.99 -9.32 6.28
C PHE A 90 -1.91 -10.53 6.12
N PHE A 91 -2.23 -11.21 7.22
CA PHE A 91 -3.13 -12.35 7.22
C PHE A 91 -4.56 -11.95 6.84
N ALA A 92 -5.09 -10.88 7.42
CA ALA A 92 -6.42 -10.35 7.10
C ALA A 92 -6.55 -9.99 5.61
N ARG A 93 -5.51 -9.41 5.00
CA ARG A 93 -5.46 -9.16 3.56
C ARG A 93 -5.35 -10.43 2.74
N SER A 94 -4.56 -11.42 3.18
CA SER A 94 -4.44 -12.70 2.47
C SER A 94 -5.78 -13.43 2.40
N PHE A 95 -6.62 -13.28 3.44
CA PHE A 95 -7.94 -13.88 3.50
C PHE A 95 -8.98 -13.15 2.63
N VAL A 96 -8.75 -11.87 2.33
CA VAL A 96 -9.63 -11.06 1.46
C VAL A 96 -9.19 -11.13 -0.01
N ASN A 97 -7.90 -11.34 -0.28
CA ASN A 97 -7.37 -11.42 -1.64
C ASN A 97 -7.51 -12.82 -2.23
N GLU A 98 -8.75 -13.20 -2.55
CA GLU A 98 -9.03 -14.15 -3.62
C GLU A 98 -9.41 -13.37 -4.89
N GLN A 99 -8.44 -12.64 -5.46
CA GLN A 99 -8.38 -12.26 -6.88
C GLN A 99 -7.13 -11.40 -7.18
N GLY A 100 -6.27 -11.95 -8.04
CA GLY A 100 -5.35 -11.17 -8.87
C GLY A 100 -3.91 -11.09 -8.38
N ASP A 101 -3.22 -12.24 -8.39
CA ASP A 101 -1.76 -12.27 -8.54
C ASP A 101 -1.38 -11.47 -9.80
N VAL A 102 -0.98 -10.21 -9.61
CA VAL A 102 -0.30 -9.46 -10.66
C VAL A 102 1.09 -10.08 -10.77
N ARG A 103 1.24 -11.06 -11.68
CA ARG A 103 2.55 -11.55 -12.15
C ARG A 103 3.37 -10.32 -12.53
N ARG A 104 4.34 -9.95 -11.69
CA ARG A 104 5.28 -8.88 -11.99
C ARG A 104 5.96 -9.23 -13.31
N PRO A 105 5.85 -8.41 -14.37
CA PRO A 105 6.64 -8.64 -15.56
C PRO A 105 8.10 -8.50 -15.15
N THR A 106 8.80 -9.63 -15.13
CA THR A 106 10.23 -9.68 -14.86
C THR A 106 10.93 -8.79 -15.88
N TRP A 107 11.66 -7.78 -15.39
CA TRP A 107 12.43 -6.82 -16.18
C TRP A 107 13.33 -7.46 -17.26
N MET A 108 13.66 -8.74 -17.08
CA MET A 108 14.38 -9.57 -18.03
C MET A 108 13.67 -9.69 -19.39
N ASN A 109 12.34 -9.71 -19.42
CA ASN A 109 11.58 -9.76 -20.68
C ASN A 109 11.61 -8.43 -21.43
N LEU A 110 11.77 -7.31 -20.72
CA LEU A 110 11.88 -5.98 -21.34
C LEU A 110 13.29 -5.75 -21.93
N LEU A 111 14.33 -6.25 -21.23
CA LEU A 111 15.71 -6.20 -21.70
C LEU A 111 15.98 -7.15 -22.87
N LEU A 112 15.33 -8.33 -22.90
CA LEU A 112 15.50 -9.31 -23.97
C LEU A 112 14.74 -8.96 -25.26
N LYS A 113 13.72 -8.10 -25.19
CA LYS A 113 12.99 -7.67 -26.39
C LYS A 113 13.82 -6.76 -27.32
N LYS A 114 14.88 -6.10 -26.81
CA LYS A 114 15.64 -5.12 -27.60
C LYS A 114 16.75 -5.72 -28.50
N THR A 115 16.94 -7.04 -28.47
CA THR A 115 18.03 -7.68 -29.23
C THR A 115 17.54 -8.50 -30.44
N GLY A 116 16.24 -8.84 -30.51
CA GLY A 116 15.69 -9.66 -31.60
C GLY A 116 15.25 -8.90 -32.86
N GLU A 117 15.03 -7.58 -32.79
CA GLU A 117 14.39 -6.83 -33.88
C GLU A 117 15.38 -6.29 -34.94
N LYS A 118 16.69 -6.30 -34.65
CA LYS A 118 17.71 -5.78 -35.58
C LYS A 118 18.20 -6.78 -36.64
N SER A 119 17.82 -8.06 -36.57
CA SER A 119 18.32 -9.07 -37.51
C SER A 119 17.41 -9.35 -38.71
N THR A 120 16.14 -8.98 -38.68
CA THR A 120 15.19 -9.23 -39.78
C THR A 120 15.14 -8.09 -40.81
N ALA A 121 15.62 -6.89 -40.45
CA ALA A 121 15.73 -5.77 -41.39
C ALA A 121 16.97 -5.83 -42.31
N ALA A 122 17.95 -6.68 -42.01
CA ALA A 122 19.19 -6.81 -42.80
C ALA A 122 19.15 -7.91 -43.87
N ALA A 123 18.11 -8.76 -43.88
CA ALA A 123 17.96 -9.86 -44.82
C ALA A 123 16.96 -9.58 -45.97
N ALA A 124 16.51 -8.33 -46.10
CA ALA A 124 15.53 -7.91 -47.10
C ALA A 124 16.12 -7.01 -48.21
N ASN A 125 17.44 -7.03 -48.41
CA ASN A 125 18.11 -6.46 -49.59
C ASN A 125 18.67 -7.58 -50.46
#